data_AF-A0A644THL6-F1
#
_entry.id   AF-A0A644THL6-F1
#
_cell.length_a   1.000
_cell.length_b   1.000
_cell.length_c   1.000
_cell.angle_alpha   90.00
_cell.angle_beta   90.00
_cell.angle_gamma   90.00
#
_symmetry.space_group_name_H-M   'P 1'
#
loop_
_entity.id
_entity.type
_entity.pdbx_description
1 polymer ?
#
loop_
_entity_poly.entity_id
_entity_poly.type
_entity_poly.pdbx_seq_one_letter_code
_entity_poly.pdbx_strand_id
1 'polypeptide(L)'
;MRISYSRFNTKSELDKEIRITFLKKAIEDTFSEDEITFVDVINKFERLIQQYEIIVRAYIEELNTEKIKYDYEKRIQEINEKLSSMVGDIHTKQIILPIAFVIGIAQIKPDTSFFIAIMIFSGLSLFTSLLTMYRNTQTKLIQTIEKNVEYWEDFYKTNLKSLYKNDISSRINNIRDIIEKVKDNMYHTIFFSWTLIILFLIYIIFQYSK
;
A
#
# COMPACT_ATOMS: atom_id res chain seq x y z
N MET A 1 15.58 1.14 -39.52
CA MET A 1 15.79 0.33 -38.30
C MET A 1 14.59 -0.61 -38.16
N ARG A 2 14.73 -1.89 -38.53
CA ARG A 2 13.65 -2.89 -38.50
C ARG A 2 13.46 -3.36 -37.04
N ILE A 3 12.32 -3.02 -36.44
CA ILE A 3 11.92 -3.55 -35.14
C ILE A 3 11.45 -4.99 -35.36
N SER A 4 12.17 -5.93 -34.77
CA SER A 4 11.89 -7.37 -34.81
C SER A 4 10.61 -7.69 -34.02
N TYR A 5 9.59 -8.20 -34.73
CA TYR A 5 8.33 -8.71 -34.19
C TYR A 5 8.46 -10.13 -33.56
N SER A 6 9.62 -10.49 -33.01
CA SER A 6 9.86 -11.86 -32.51
C SER A 6 9.33 -12.15 -31.10
N ARG A 7 8.82 -11.15 -30.35
CA ARG A 7 8.36 -11.35 -28.96
C ARG A 7 6.94 -11.90 -28.80
N PHE A 8 6.19 -12.14 -29.89
CA PHE A 8 4.83 -12.69 -29.81
C PHE A 8 4.75 -14.21 -30.03
N ASN A 9 5.84 -14.88 -30.45
CA ASN A 9 5.78 -16.31 -30.80
C ASN A 9 6.09 -17.26 -29.62
N THR A 10 6.79 -16.78 -28.59
CA THR A 10 7.23 -17.60 -27.44
C THR A 10 6.10 -18.04 -26.51
N LYS A 11 5.03 -17.24 -26.41
CA LYS A 11 3.85 -17.58 -25.59
C LYS A 11 3.06 -18.76 -26.19
N SER A 12 3.10 -18.93 -27.52
CA SER A 12 2.39 -19.99 -28.23
C SER A 12 3.10 -21.35 -28.14
N GLU A 13 4.44 -21.36 -28.11
CA GLU A 13 5.20 -22.61 -27.97
C GLU A 13 5.16 -23.14 -26.53
N LEU A 14 5.27 -22.26 -25.54
CA LEU A 14 5.15 -22.65 -24.13
C LEU A 14 3.75 -23.21 -23.82
N ASP A 15 2.69 -22.58 -24.32
CA ASP A 15 1.32 -23.08 -24.19
C ASP A 15 1.13 -24.46 -24.84
N LYS A 16 1.82 -24.73 -25.96
CA LYS A 16 1.80 -26.04 -26.60
C LYS A 16 2.52 -27.09 -25.75
N GLU A 17 3.71 -26.79 -25.24
CA GLU A 17 4.47 -27.70 -24.37
C GLU A 17 3.69 -28.05 -23.10
N ILE A 18 3.04 -27.07 -22.48
CA ILE A 18 2.22 -27.26 -21.29
C ILE A 18 1.01 -28.16 -21.58
N ARG A 19 0.30 -27.93 -22.69
CA ARG A 19 -0.84 -28.79 -23.10
C ARG A 19 -0.40 -30.22 -23.41
N ILE A 20 0.75 -30.40 -24.06
CA ILE A 20 1.34 -31.72 -24.32
C ILE A 20 1.67 -32.41 -22.99
N THR A 21 2.21 -31.67 -22.02
CA THR A 21 2.54 -32.20 -20.70
C THR A 21 1.28 -32.65 -19.95
N PHE A 22 0.20 -31.85 -19.98
CA PHE A 22 -1.08 -32.24 -19.38
C PHE A 22 -1.70 -33.46 -20.06
N LEU A 23 -1.58 -33.56 -21.38
CA LEU A 23 -2.05 -34.73 -22.11
C LEU A 23 -1.25 -35.97 -21.73
N LYS A 24 0.09 -35.89 -21.68
CA LYS A 24 0.94 -36.99 -21.23
C LYS A 24 0.58 -37.45 -19.83
N LYS A 25 0.37 -36.49 -18.92
CA LYS A 25 -0.04 -36.78 -17.54
C LYS A 25 -1.40 -37.47 -17.48
N ALA A 26 -2.38 -36.98 -18.24
CA ALA A 26 -3.70 -37.61 -18.32
C ALA A 26 -3.63 -39.03 -18.89
N ILE A 27 -2.74 -39.28 -19.86
CA ILE A 27 -2.48 -40.61 -20.42
C ILE A 27 -1.89 -41.52 -19.33
N GLU A 28 -0.82 -41.09 -18.64
CA GLU A 28 -0.20 -41.84 -17.54
C GLU A 28 -1.22 -42.20 -16.45
N ASP A 29 -2.04 -41.23 -16.04
CA ASP A 29 -3.01 -41.42 -14.97
C ASP A 29 -4.19 -42.32 -15.40
N THR A 30 -4.54 -42.34 -16.69
CA THR A 30 -5.64 -43.17 -17.24
C THR A 30 -5.20 -44.57 -17.62
N PHE A 31 -3.94 -44.74 -18.03
CA PHE A 31 -3.38 -45.96 -18.59
C PHE A 31 -2.16 -46.41 -17.78
N SER A 32 -2.40 -46.72 -16.50
CA SER A 32 -1.37 -47.12 -15.53
C SER A 32 -1.02 -48.62 -15.56
N GLU A 33 -1.54 -49.38 -16.52
CA GLU A 33 -1.35 -50.82 -16.68
C GLU A 33 -0.22 -51.12 -17.69
N ASP A 34 0.60 -52.14 -17.41
CA ASP A 34 1.78 -52.49 -18.23
C ASP A 34 1.42 -53.05 -19.63
N GLU A 35 0.24 -53.67 -19.79
CA GLU A 35 -0.30 -54.15 -21.06
C GLU A 35 -1.74 -53.69 -21.25
N ILE A 36 -2.02 -53.06 -22.40
CA ILE A 36 -3.31 -52.43 -22.69
C ILE A 36 -3.73 -52.84 -24.10
N THR A 37 -4.96 -53.34 -24.28
CA THR A 37 -5.47 -53.65 -25.61
C THR A 37 -6.08 -52.40 -26.25
N PHE A 38 -6.23 -52.40 -27.59
CA PHE A 38 -6.90 -51.31 -28.30
C PHE A 38 -8.36 -51.10 -27.85
N VAL A 39 -9.05 -52.18 -27.46
CA VAL A 39 -10.41 -52.12 -26.94
C VAL A 39 -10.44 -51.39 -25.59
N ASP A 40 -9.45 -51.62 -24.73
CA ASP A 40 -9.31 -50.92 -23.45
C ASP A 40 -9.05 -49.43 -23.65
N VAL A 41 -8.28 -49.05 -24.67
CA VAL A 41 -8.06 -47.64 -25.05
C VAL A 41 -9.38 -46.97 -25.43
N ILE A 42 -10.21 -47.61 -26.26
CA ILE A 42 -11.52 -47.07 -26.63
C ILE A 42 -12.42 -46.95 -25.39
N ASN A 43 -12.45 -47.98 -24.53
CA ASN A 43 -13.30 -48.00 -23.34
C ASN A 43 -12.89 -46.97 -22.28
N LYS A 44 -11.59 -46.65 -22.19
CA LYS A 44 -11.05 -45.65 -21.25
C LYS A 44 -10.91 -44.25 -21.86
N PHE A 45 -11.25 -44.07 -23.14
CA PHE A 45 -11.06 -42.79 -23.84
C PHE A 45 -11.84 -41.63 -23.23
N GLU A 46 -13.08 -41.87 -22.80
CA GLU A 46 -13.88 -40.84 -22.10
C GLU A 46 -13.22 -40.41 -20.77
N ARG A 47 -12.68 -41.38 -20.03
CA ARG A 47 -11.94 -41.14 -18.79
C ARG A 47 -10.65 -40.33 -19.05
N LEU A 48 -9.96 -40.60 -20.15
CA LEU A 48 -8.78 -39.82 -20.56
C LEU A 48 -9.14 -38.35 -20.77
N ILE A 49 -10.23 -38.08 -21.50
CA ILE A 49 -10.70 -36.71 -21.75
C ILE A 49 -11.06 -36.02 -20.43
N GLN A 50 -11.77 -36.71 -19.53
CA GLN A 50 -12.14 -36.17 -18.23
C GLN A 50 -10.91 -35.83 -17.37
N GLN A 51 -9.89 -36.70 -17.34
CA GLN A 51 -8.65 -36.43 -16.59
C GLN A 51 -7.90 -35.24 -17.16
N TYR A 52 -7.78 -35.16 -18.49
CA TYR A 52 -7.17 -34.02 -19.14
C TYR A 52 -7.91 -32.71 -18.83
N GLU A 53 -9.24 -32.70 -18.88
CA GLU A 53 -10.04 -31.52 -18.50
C GLU A 53 -9.82 -31.10 -17.05
N ILE A 54 -9.77 -32.05 -16.11
CA ILE A 54 -9.55 -31.77 -14.68
C ILE A 54 -8.18 -31.10 -14.49
N ILE A 55 -7.12 -31.67 -15.08
CA ILE A 55 -5.76 -31.12 -14.98
C ILE A 55 -5.69 -29.70 -15.57
N VAL A 56 -6.30 -29.49 -16.74
CA VAL A 56 -6.35 -28.18 -17.38
C VAL A 56 -7.12 -27.16 -16.55
N ARG A 57 -8.28 -27.53 -16.00
CA ARG A 57 -9.08 -26.63 -15.13
C ARG A 57 -8.29 -26.26 -13.87
N ALA A 58 -7.67 -27.24 -13.21
CA ALA A 58 -6.86 -27.01 -12.02
C ALA A 58 -5.69 -26.04 -12.30
N TYR A 59 -5.01 -26.20 -13.45
CA TYR A 59 -3.97 -25.27 -13.87
C TYR A 59 -4.49 -23.86 -14.14
N ILE A 60 -5.61 -23.72 -14.85
CA ILE A 60 -6.22 -22.42 -15.13
C ILE A 60 -6.64 -21.72 -13.82
N GLU A 61 -7.22 -22.47 -12.88
CA GLU A 61 -7.60 -21.95 -11.56
C GLU A 61 -6.38 -21.52 -10.74
N GLU A 62 -5.30 -22.31 -10.75
CA GLU A 62 -4.07 -21.95 -10.05
C GLU A 62 -3.42 -20.72 -10.69
N LEU A 63 -3.32 -20.67 -12.02
CA LEU A 63 -2.75 -19.53 -12.74
C LEU A 63 -3.55 -18.25 -12.51
N ASN A 64 -4.88 -18.35 -12.43
CA ASN A 64 -5.73 -17.23 -12.04
C ASN A 64 -5.46 -16.81 -10.59
N THR A 65 -5.32 -17.76 -9.67
CA THR A 65 -4.99 -17.50 -8.25
C THR A 65 -3.64 -16.79 -8.12
N GLU A 66 -2.62 -17.27 -8.85
CA GLU A 66 -1.27 -16.72 -8.86
C GLU A 66 -1.25 -15.29 -9.43
N LYS A 67 -2.02 -15.04 -10.49
CA LYS A 67 -2.19 -13.70 -11.06
C LYS A 67 -2.84 -12.74 -10.06
N ILE A 68 -3.90 -13.18 -9.38
CA ILE A 68 -4.58 -12.39 -8.34
C ILE A 68 -3.61 -12.09 -7.18
N LYS A 69 -2.80 -13.06 -6.77
CA LYS A 69 -1.76 -12.89 -5.73
C LYS A 69 -0.68 -11.88 -6.17
N TYR A 70 -0.20 -11.97 -7.40
CA TYR A 70 0.78 -11.02 -7.93
C TYR A 70 0.23 -9.58 -7.95
N ASP A 71 -1.01 -9.40 -8.44
CA ASP A 71 -1.67 -8.09 -8.43
C ASP A 71 -1.86 -7.55 -7.00
N TYR A 72 -2.10 -8.44 -6.02
CA TYR A 72 -2.14 -8.07 -4.60
C TYR A 72 -0.79 -7.57 -4.08
N GLU A 73 0.27 -8.37 -4.25
CA GLU A 73 1.61 -8.03 -3.76
C GLU A 73 2.08 -6.68 -4.31
N LYS A 74 1.86 -6.46 -5.61
CA LYS A 74 2.15 -5.19 -6.26
C LYS A 74 1.38 -4.02 -5.64
N ARG A 75 0.07 -4.16 -5.41
CA ARG A 75 -0.75 -3.08 -4.82
C ARG A 75 -0.38 -2.79 -3.37
N ILE A 76 -0.07 -3.81 -2.58
CA ILE A 76 0.43 -3.63 -1.21
C ILE A 76 1.75 -2.88 -1.21
N GLN A 77 2.65 -3.20 -2.13
CA GLN A 77 3.90 -2.48 -2.29
C GLN A 77 3.64 -1.00 -2.64
N GLU A 78 2.79 -0.71 -3.61
CA GLU A 78 2.42 0.68 -3.99
C GLU A 78 1.80 1.47 -2.81
N ILE A 79 0.98 0.82 -1.98
CA ILE A 79 0.40 1.42 -0.77
C ILE A 79 1.49 1.70 0.26
N ASN A 80 2.38 0.73 0.51
CA ASN A 80 3.49 0.88 1.45
C ASN A 80 4.46 1.99 1.02
N GLU A 81 4.79 2.09 -0.27
CA GLU A 81 5.64 3.16 -0.81
C GLU A 81 4.99 4.53 -0.59
N LYS A 82 3.68 4.67 -0.88
CA LYS A 82 2.94 5.91 -0.62
C LYS A 82 2.90 6.28 0.86
N LEU A 83 2.60 5.31 1.73
CA LEU A 83 2.58 5.53 3.18
C LEU A 83 3.95 5.91 3.72
N SER A 84 5.01 5.23 3.28
CA SER A 84 6.39 5.53 3.69
C SER A 84 6.81 6.93 3.24
N SER A 85 6.44 7.33 2.02
CA SER A 85 6.65 8.70 1.53
C SER A 85 5.88 9.73 2.37
N MET A 86 4.62 9.46 2.72
CA MET A 86 3.83 10.34 3.59
C MET A 86 4.43 10.45 4.99
N VAL A 87 4.89 9.34 5.58
CA VAL A 87 5.61 9.31 6.86
C VAL A 87 6.86 10.19 6.79
N GLY A 88 7.67 10.06 5.74
CA GLY A 88 8.87 10.86 5.53
C GLY A 88 8.58 12.36 5.41
N ASP A 89 7.56 12.73 4.62
CA ASP A 89 7.14 14.12 4.46
C ASP A 89 6.61 14.73 5.75
N ILE A 90 5.81 13.96 6.50
CA ILE A 90 5.28 14.37 7.79
C ILE A 90 6.42 14.57 8.78
N HIS A 91 7.34 13.62 8.94
CA HIS A 91 8.50 13.77 9.83
C HIS A 91 9.35 14.99 9.48
N THR A 92 9.61 15.23 8.20
CA THR A 92 10.40 16.38 7.76
C THR A 92 9.70 17.69 8.14
N LYS A 93 8.39 17.80 7.90
CA LYS A 93 7.61 19.01 8.21
C LYS A 93 7.34 19.20 9.70
N GLN A 94 7.30 18.11 10.46
CA GLN A 94 7.18 18.13 11.92
C GLN A 94 8.40 18.78 12.59
N ILE A 95 9.61 18.52 12.07
CA ILE A 95 10.86 19.06 12.61
C ILE A 95 11.01 20.56 12.35
N ILE A 96 10.49 21.06 11.22
CA ILE A 96 10.63 22.48 10.83
C ILE A 96 9.95 23.41 11.85
N LEU A 97 8.85 22.97 12.48
CA LEU A 97 8.08 23.83 13.36
C LEU A 97 8.79 24.14 14.70
N PRO A 98 9.26 23.16 15.50
CA PRO A 98 10.08 23.44 16.67
C PRO A 98 11.28 24.34 16.34
N ILE A 99 11.92 24.12 15.18
CA ILE A 99 13.03 24.95 14.71
C ILE A 99 12.59 26.40 14.48
N ALA A 100 11.50 26.61 13.72
CA ALA A 100 10.96 27.94 13.45
C ALA A 100 10.55 28.67 14.73
N PHE A 101 9.97 27.94 15.68
CA PHE A 101 9.57 28.47 16.98
C PHE A 101 10.77 28.90 17.83
N VAL A 102 11.81 28.05 17.93
CA VAL A 102 13.06 28.38 18.64
C VAL A 102 13.74 29.59 18.00
N ILE A 103 13.83 29.65 16.67
CA ILE A 103 14.40 30.80 15.95
C ILE A 103 13.58 32.07 16.19
N GLY A 104 12.25 31.97 16.18
CA GLY A 104 11.37 33.12 16.42
C GLY A 104 11.53 33.68 17.83
N ILE A 105 11.55 32.82 18.86
CA ILE A 105 11.77 33.24 20.25
C ILE A 105 13.18 33.78 20.46
N ALA A 106 14.21 33.17 19.86
CA ALA A 106 15.59 33.61 20.01
C ALA A 106 15.83 35.05 19.50
N GLN A 107 14.95 35.56 18.64
CA GLN A 107 15.01 36.95 18.17
C GLN A 107 14.43 37.96 19.17
N ILE A 108 13.73 37.51 20.22
CA ILE A 108 13.12 38.37 21.21
C ILE A 108 14.12 38.65 22.33
N LYS A 109 14.70 39.85 22.28
CA LYS A 109 15.54 40.42 23.33
C LYS A 109 14.70 41.27 24.32
N PRO A 110 15.22 41.57 25.53
CA PRO A 110 14.51 42.38 26.53
C PRO A 110 14.05 43.76 26.05
N ASP A 111 14.76 44.33 25.08
CA ASP A 111 14.52 45.64 24.44
C ASP A 111 13.71 45.57 23.14
N THR A 112 13.19 44.39 22.79
CA THR A 112 12.39 44.20 21.57
C THR A 112 11.10 45.02 21.66
N SER A 113 10.79 45.77 20.60
CA SER A 113 9.53 46.52 20.55
C SER A 113 8.33 45.58 20.46
N PHE A 114 7.21 45.98 21.05
CA PHE A 114 5.95 45.24 21.00
C PHE A 114 5.53 44.90 19.56
N PHE A 115 5.74 45.83 18.62
CA PHE A 115 5.42 45.63 17.21
C PHE A 115 6.22 44.48 16.57
N ILE A 116 7.51 44.35 16.91
CA ILE A 116 8.36 43.24 16.43
C ILE A 116 7.87 41.92 17.05
N ALA A 117 7.55 41.89 18.33
CA ALA A 117 7.01 40.70 18.99
C ALA A 117 5.69 40.23 18.37
N ILE A 118 4.79 41.16 18.03
CA ILE A 118 3.56 40.86 17.28
C ILE A 118 3.85 40.35 15.87
N MET A 119 4.83 40.91 15.14
CA MET A 119 5.19 40.40 13.82
C MET A 119 5.69 38.95 13.89
N ILE A 120 6.53 38.63 14.87
CA ILE A 120 7.00 37.26 15.12
C ILE A 120 5.82 36.34 15.44
N PHE A 121 4.91 36.77 16.31
CA PHE A 121 3.70 36.02 16.65
C PHE A 121 2.82 35.75 15.41
N SER A 122 2.59 36.77 14.59
CA SER A 122 1.80 36.67 13.37
C SER A 122 2.42 35.69 12.38
N GLY A 123 3.75 35.74 12.19
CA GLY A 123 4.47 34.79 11.34
C GLY A 123 4.37 33.34 11.82
N LEU A 124 4.56 33.10 13.12
CA LEU A 124 4.42 31.76 13.71
C LEU A 124 2.98 31.24 13.65
N SER A 125 1.99 32.13 13.84
CA SER A 125 0.57 31.81 13.74
C SER A 125 0.14 31.45 12.31
N LEU A 126 0.61 32.22 11.31
CA LEU A 126 0.41 31.90 9.90
C LEU A 126 1.02 30.55 9.53
N PHE A 127 2.24 30.30 9.99
CA PHE A 127 2.91 29.02 9.74
C PHE A 127 2.17 27.83 10.37
N THR A 128 1.71 27.98 11.61
CA THR A 128 0.89 26.96 12.30
C THR A 128 -0.45 26.73 11.60
N SER A 129 -1.05 27.78 11.04
CA SER A 129 -2.27 27.68 10.24
C SER A 129 -2.04 26.90 8.93
N LEU A 130 -0.94 27.16 8.22
CA LEU A 130 -0.55 26.41 7.02
C LEU A 130 -0.31 24.93 7.33
N LEU A 131 0.32 24.61 8.46
CA LEU A 131 0.47 23.22 8.92
C LEU A 131 -0.87 22.55 9.20
N THR A 132 -1.82 23.29 9.78
CA THR A 132 -3.18 22.79 10.00
C THR A 132 -3.89 22.47 8.68
N MET A 133 -3.74 23.33 7.66
CA MET A 133 -4.26 23.04 6.32
C MET A 133 -3.59 21.81 5.70
N TYR A 134 -2.27 21.70 5.81
CA TYR A 134 -1.52 20.52 5.35
C TYR A 134 -2.01 19.24 6.03
N ARG A 135 -2.23 19.27 7.35
CA ARG A 135 -2.79 18.14 8.11
C ARG A 135 -4.15 17.71 7.55
N ASN A 136 -5.02 18.65 7.24
CA ASN A 136 -6.34 18.34 6.68
C ASN A 136 -6.22 17.65 5.31
N THR A 137 -5.30 18.11 4.46
CA THR A 137 -5.01 17.47 3.17
C THR A 137 -4.49 16.05 3.35
N GLN A 138 -3.53 15.84 4.25
CA GLN A 138 -3.00 14.51 4.56
C GLN A 138 -4.07 13.57 5.14
N THR A 139 -4.97 14.10 5.97
CA THR A 139 -6.08 13.31 6.53
C THR A 139 -7.01 12.77 5.42
N LYS A 140 -7.32 13.58 4.42
CA LYS A 140 -8.13 13.14 3.25
C LYS A 140 -7.41 12.07 2.43
N LEU A 141 -6.10 12.21 2.26
CA LEU A 141 -5.28 11.20 1.57
C LEU A 141 -5.27 9.88 2.32
N ILE A 142 -5.08 9.91 3.64
CA ILE A 142 -5.14 8.74 4.50
C ILE A 142 -6.51 8.06 4.41
N GLN A 143 -7.61 8.81 4.49
CA GLN A 143 -8.96 8.24 4.32
C GLN A 143 -9.14 7.56 2.95
N THR A 144 -8.52 8.10 1.91
CA THR A 144 -8.55 7.49 0.56
C THR A 144 -7.74 6.19 0.54
N ILE A 145 -6.60 6.15 1.24
CA ILE A 145 -5.81 4.92 1.39
C ILE A 145 -6.59 3.88 2.19
N GLU A 146 -7.19 4.25 3.32
CA GLU A 146 -7.99 3.34 4.16
C GLU A 146 -9.11 2.68 3.35
N LYS A 147 -9.89 3.47 2.61
CA LYS A 147 -10.94 2.93 1.72
C LYS A 147 -10.40 1.97 0.67
N ASN A 148 -9.26 2.29 0.07
CA ASN A 148 -8.63 1.40 -0.90
C ASN A 148 -8.16 0.10 -0.23
N VAL A 149 -7.55 0.17 0.95
CA VAL A 149 -7.11 -1.00 1.71
C VAL A 149 -8.29 -1.90 2.05
N GLU A 150 -9.41 -1.34 2.54
CA GLU A 150 -10.64 -2.08 2.83
C GLU A 150 -11.21 -2.76 1.59
N TYR A 151 -11.36 -2.02 0.48
CA TYR A 151 -11.83 -2.58 -0.79
C TYR A 151 -10.98 -3.78 -1.24
N TRP A 152 -9.66 -3.64 -1.16
CA TRP A 152 -8.74 -4.71 -1.55
C TRP A 152 -8.77 -5.88 -0.58
N GLU A 153 -8.85 -5.62 0.72
CA GLU A 153 -9.01 -6.66 1.74
C GLU A 153 -10.21 -7.57 1.42
N ASP A 154 -11.36 -6.97 1.14
CA ASP A 154 -12.59 -7.70 0.81
C ASP A 154 -12.49 -8.45 -0.52
N PHE A 155 -11.94 -7.79 -1.54
CA PHE A 155 -11.71 -8.42 -2.84
C PHE A 155 -10.83 -9.67 -2.72
N TYR A 156 -9.73 -9.58 -1.99
CA TYR A 156 -8.78 -10.69 -1.87
C TYR A 156 -9.26 -11.79 -0.92
N LYS A 157 -9.94 -11.44 0.18
CA LYS A 157 -10.59 -12.44 1.05
C LYS A 157 -11.65 -13.25 0.32
N THR A 158 -12.30 -12.66 -0.69
CA THR A 158 -13.34 -13.33 -1.49
C THR A 158 -12.73 -14.20 -2.60
N ASN A 159 -11.68 -13.72 -3.27
CA ASN A 159 -11.16 -14.35 -4.49
C ASN A 159 -9.93 -15.25 -4.30
N LEU A 160 -9.29 -15.27 -3.12
CA LEU A 160 -8.12 -16.12 -2.86
C LEU A 160 -8.44 -17.34 -1.99
N LYS A 161 -7.67 -18.41 -2.24
CA LYS A 161 -7.67 -19.64 -1.42
C LYS A 161 -7.34 -19.31 0.04
N SER A 162 -7.90 -20.10 0.96
CA SER A 162 -7.77 -19.90 2.42
C SER A 162 -6.32 -19.79 2.90
N LEU A 163 -5.40 -20.53 2.29
CA LEU A 163 -3.96 -20.52 2.58
C LEU A 163 -3.33 -19.12 2.48
N TYR A 164 -3.80 -18.27 1.57
CA TYR A 164 -3.24 -16.93 1.37
C TYR A 164 -3.93 -15.86 2.23
N LYS A 165 -5.12 -16.14 2.78
CA LYS A 165 -5.92 -15.13 3.52
C LYS A 165 -5.22 -14.62 4.78
N ASN A 166 -4.45 -15.47 5.46
CA ASN A 166 -3.76 -15.11 6.71
C ASN A 166 -2.57 -14.17 6.46
N ASP A 167 -1.71 -14.44 5.48
CA ASP A 167 -0.59 -13.55 5.12
C ASP A 167 -1.11 -12.18 4.68
N ILE A 168 -2.16 -12.18 3.87
CA ILE A 168 -2.83 -10.97 3.39
C ILE A 168 -3.38 -10.13 4.54
N SER A 169 -4.10 -10.79 5.47
CA SER A 169 -4.66 -10.11 6.64
C SER A 169 -3.56 -9.53 7.54
N SER A 170 -2.45 -10.25 7.73
CA SER A 170 -1.30 -9.76 8.49
C SER A 170 -0.67 -8.52 7.87
N ARG A 171 -0.47 -8.51 6.54
CA ARG A 171 0.10 -7.35 5.83
C ARG A 171 -0.83 -6.14 5.87
N ILE A 172 -2.13 -6.36 5.79
CA ILE A 172 -3.14 -5.30 5.89
C ILE A 172 -3.18 -4.72 7.31
N ASN A 173 -3.04 -5.55 8.34
CA ASN A 173 -2.92 -5.07 9.71
C ASN A 173 -1.68 -4.20 9.90
N ASN A 174 -0.53 -4.60 9.34
CA ASN A 174 0.67 -3.75 9.36
C ASN A 174 0.43 -2.39 8.68
N ILE A 175 -0.31 -2.35 7.57
CA ILE A 175 -0.69 -1.10 6.90
C ILE A 175 -1.58 -0.23 7.79
N ARG A 176 -2.56 -0.84 8.47
CA ARG A 176 -3.44 -0.14 9.42
C ARG A 176 -2.63 0.46 10.58
N ASP A 177 -1.70 -0.30 11.15
CA ASP A 177 -0.82 0.19 12.23
C ASP A 177 0.03 1.39 11.78
N ILE A 178 0.54 1.37 10.54
CA ILE A 178 1.29 2.51 9.97
C ILE A 178 0.37 3.72 9.82
N ILE A 179 -0.85 3.53 9.31
CA ILE A 179 -1.84 4.59 9.17
C ILE A 179 -2.17 5.23 10.53
N GLU A 180 -2.36 4.41 11.56
CA GLU A 180 -2.66 4.88 12.91
C GLU A 180 -1.50 5.71 13.47
N LYS A 181 -0.26 5.22 13.36
CA LYS A 181 0.94 5.98 13.74
C LYS A 181 1.05 7.32 13.03
N VAL A 182 0.73 7.37 11.74
CA VAL A 182 0.74 8.62 10.96
C VAL A 182 -0.30 9.61 11.49
N LYS A 183 -1.53 9.14 11.72
CA LYS A 183 -2.62 9.97 12.27
C LYS A 183 -2.24 10.54 13.64
N ASP A 184 -1.67 9.70 14.50
CA ASP A 184 -1.30 10.08 15.86
C ASP A 184 -0.16 11.10 15.87
N ASN A 185 0.89 10.86 15.07
CA ASN A 185 2.00 11.79 14.87
C ASN A 185 1.51 13.16 14.34
N MET A 186 0.61 13.16 13.36
CA MET A 186 0.01 14.40 12.83
C MET A 186 -0.81 15.15 13.89
N TYR A 187 -1.57 14.43 14.72
CA TYR A 187 -2.35 15.01 15.81
C TYR A 187 -1.43 15.69 16.83
N HIS A 188 -0.44 14.97 17.35
CA HIS A 188 0.50 15.50 18.33
C HIS A 188 1.22 16.74 17.82
N THR A 189 1.66 16.73 16.57
CA THR A 189 2.34 17.87 15.95
C THR A 189 1.49 19.13 16.03
N ILE A 190 0.25 19.06 15.54
CA ILE A 190 -0.65 20.21 15.51
C ILE A 190 -1.02 20.65 16.92
N PHE A 191 -1.27 19.70 17.83
CA PHE A 191 -1.54 19.98 19.23
C PHE A 191 -0.40 20.74 19.91
N PHE A 192 0.84 20.26 19.77
CA PHE A 192 2.02 20.96 20.29
C PHE A 192 2.22 22.33 19.63
N SER A 193 1.98 22.44 18.32
CA SER A 193 2.07 23.69 17.57
C SER A 193 1.20 24.77 18.20
N TRP A 194 -0.09 24.48 18.36
CA TRP A 194 -1.06 25.43 18.91
C TRP A 194 -0.79 25.74 20.37
N THR A 195 -0.34 24.75 21.14
CA THR A 195 0.07 24.96 22.54
C THR A 195 1.22 25.98 22.64
N LEU A 196 2.24 25.86 21.77
CA LEU A 196 3.36 26.79 21.73
C LEU A 196 2.94 28.21 21.34
N ILE A 197 2.02 28.36 20.37
CA ILE A 197 1.45 29.67 19.99
C ILE A 197 0.71 30.32 21.16
N ILE A 198 -0.09 29.54 21.89
CA ILE A 198 -0.83 30.03 23.06
C ILE A 198 0.12 30.47 24.17
N LEU A 199 1.15 29.66 24.48
CA LEU A 199 2.16 30.02 25.47
C LEU A 199 2.91 31.30 25.07
N PHE A 200 3.21 31.45 23.79
CA PHE A 200 3.88 32.65 23.29
C PHE A 200 2.99 33.90 23.38
N LEU A 201 1.68 33.76 23.09
CA LEU A 201 0.71 34.84 23.29
C LEU A 201 0.66 35.28 24.77
N ILE A 202 0.60 34.32 25.69
CA ILE A 202 0.61 34.59 27.13
C ILE A 202 1.88 35.35 27.52
N TYR A 203 3.05 34.92 27.03
CA TYR A 203 4.32 35.59 27.27
C TYR A 203 4.30 37.05 26.80
N ILE A 204 3.81 37.32 25.58
CA ILE A 204 3.70 38.69 25.04
C ILE A 204 2.80 39.54 25.95
N ILE A 205 1.65 39.03 26.37
CA ILE A 205 0.74 39.75 27.27
C ILE A 205 1.46 40.11 28.58
N PHE A 206 2.14 39.16 29.22
CA PHE A 206 2.85 39.42 30.49
C PHE A 206 4.01 40.42 30.34
N GLN A 207 4.78 40.33 29.25
CA GLN A 207 5.96 41.18 29.05
C GLN A 207 5.59 42.63 28.75
N TYR A 208 4.49 42.88 28.02
CA TYR A 208 4.11 44.21 27.54
C TYR A 208 2.84 44.79 28.21
N SER A 209 2.27 44.12 29.20
CA SER A 209 1.19 44.64 30.05
C SER A 209 1.69 45.35 31.32
N LYS A 210 3.01 45.51 31.47
CA LYS A 210 3.64 46.39 32.47
C LYS A 210 3.94 47.74 31.86
#